data_AF-A0A822DQ23-F1
#
_entry.id   AF-A0A822DQ23-F1
#
_cell.length_a   1.000
_cell.length_b   1.000
_cell.length_c   1.000
_cell.angle_alpha   90.00
_cell.angle_beta   90.00
_cell.angle_gamma   90.00
#
_symmetry.space_group_name_H-M   'P 1'
#
loop_
_entity.id
_entity.type
_entity.pdbx_description
1 polymer ?
#
loop_
_entity_poly.entity_id
_entity_poly.type
_entity_poly.pdbx_seq_one_letter_code
_entity_poly.pdbx_strand_id
1 'polypeptide(L)'
;MRYICTSRNLPNHYYPNDIKQRAKVDYWLDWHHMNLRHGSLRLIKVNFLGPTKKYSQQTIDELRKEGDNVLKSSMSFMEEALSKSNYLAGGNQFSIADIALACEV
;
A
#
# COMPACT_ATOMS: atom_id res chain seq x y z
N MET A 1 12.91 -0.74 3.08
CA MET A 1 13.50 -0.33 1.78
C MET A 1 14.42 0.89 1.88
N ARG A 2 14.08 1.92 2.67
CA ARG A 2 14.89 3.16 2.87
C ARG A 2 16.41 2.92 3.02
N TYR A 3 16.81 2.02 3.94
CA TYR A 3 18.23 1.67 4.15
C TYR A 3 18.96 1.23 2.88
N ILE A 4 18.36 0.37 2.05
CA ILE A 4 19.00 -0.14 0.83
C ILE A 4 19.18 1.01 -0.18
N CYS A 5 18.17 1.86 -0.34
CA CYS A 5 18.24 3.01 -1.23
C CYS A 5 19.37 3.98 -0.83
N THR A 6 19.51 4.26 0.46
CA THR A 6 20.52 5.18 0.97
C THR A 6 21.93 4.57 1.02
N SER A 7 22.06 3.28 1.34
CA SER A 7 23.36 2.63 1.56
C SER A 7 24.01 2.08 0.29
N ARG A 8 23.24 1.81 -0.77
CA ARG A 8 23.73 1.13 -1.99
C ARG A 8 23.82 2.03 -3.22
N ASN A 9 23.78 3.35 -3.04
CA ASN A 9 23.85 4.35 -4.11
C ASN A 9 22.87 4.04 -5.27
N LEU A 10 21.63 3.68 -4.92
CA LEU A 10 20.59 3.45 -5.92
C LEU A 10 20.22 4.76 -6.63
N PRO A 11 19.66 4.70 -7.86
CA PRO A 11 19.16 5.87 -8.55
C PRO A 11 18.25 6.73 -7.67
N ASN A 12 18.44 8.06 -7.70
CA ASN A 12 17.79 8.99 -6.78
C ASN A 12 16.25 8.94 -6.85
N HIS A 13 15.66 8.50 -7.96
CA HIS A 13 14.20 8.40 -8.10
C HIS A 13 13.56 7.37 -7.13
N TYR A 14 14.30 6.35 -6.69
CA TYR A 14 13.78 5.36 -5.74
C TYR A 14 13.44 5.98 -4.39
N TYR A 15 14.32 6.84 -3.86
CA TYR A 15 14.13 7.56 -2.61
C TYR A 15 14.84 8.93 -2.67
N PRO A 16 14.15 9.96 -3.20
CA PRO A 16 14.78 11.24 -3.56
C PRO A 16 15.48 11.94 -2.41
N ASN A 17 16.59 12.62 -2.68
CA ASN A 17 17.25 13.51 -1.71
C ASN A 17 16.52 14.85 -1.50
N ASP A 18 15.76 15.31 -2.49
CA ASP A 18 14.90 16.47 -2.32
C ASP A 18 13.82 16.19 -1.27
N ILE A 19 13.77 17.02 -0.23
CA ILE A 19 12.92 16.79 0.95
C ILE A 19 11.44 16.81 0.58
N LYS A 20 11.02 17.65 -0.37
CA LYS A 20 9.62 17.74 -0.79
C LYS A 20 9.17 16.50 -1.56
N GLN A 21 10.00 15.99 -2.47
CA GLN A 21 9.73 14.73 -3.17
C GLN A 21 9.79 13.53 -2.22
N ARG A 22 10.77 13.50 -1.32
CA ARG A 22 10.88 12.46 -0.29
C ARG A 22 9.64 12.40 0.60
N ALA A 23 9.11 13.55 1.02
CA ALA A 23 7.90 13.62 1.82
C ALA A 23 6.69 12.99 1.11
N LYS A 24 6.58 13.11 -0.21
CA LYS A 24 5.52 12.43 -0.99
C LYS A 24 5.72 10.91 -1.04
N VAL A 25 6.96 10.45 -1.17
CA VAL A 25 7.27 9.01 -1.11
C VAL A 25 6.95 8.46 0.29
N ASP A 26 7.40 9.15 1.33
CA ASP A 26 7.14 8.74 2.72
C ASP A 26 5.65 8.77 3.06
N TYR A 27 4.88 9.73 2.55
CA TYR A 27 3.42 9.76 2.67
C TYR A 27 2.78 8.44 2.23
N TRP A 28 3.12 7.94 1.03
CA TRP A 28 2.55 6.68 0.54
C TRP A 28 3.07 5.45 1.29
N LEU A 29 4.36 5.44 1.65
CA LEU A 29 4.96 4.39 2.48
C LEU A 29 4.37 4.31 3.89
N ASP A 30 3.79 5.39 4.41
CA ASP A 30 3.16 5.37 5.72
C ASP A 30 1.63 5.12 5.56
N TRP A 31 1.01 5.73 4.55
CA TRP A 31 -0.43 5.62 4.27
C TRP A 31 -0.89 4.17 4.05
N HIS A 32 -0.14 3.38 3.28
CA HIS A 32 -0.60 2.04 2.86
C HIS A 32 -0.79 1.06 4.03
N HIS A 33 -0.06 1.24 5.14
CA HIS A 33 -0.15 0.34 6.30
C HIS A 33 -1.56 0.31 6.92
N MET A 34 -2.23 1.46 7.03
CA MET A 34 -3.56 1.59 7.64
C MET A 34 -4.72 1.58 6.62
N ASN A 35 -4.39 1.53 5.33
CA ASN A 35 -5.36 1.56 4.25
C ASN A 35 -5.26 0.26 3.44
N LEU A 36 -4.47 0.28 2.38
CA LEU A 36 -4.34 -0.83 1.43
C LEU A 36 -4.00 -2.16 2.12
N ARG A 37 -2.92 -2.23 2.91
CA ARG A 37 -2.51 -3.43 3.65
C ARG A 37 -3.56 -3.85 4.66
N HIS A 38 -4.18 -2.88 5.33
CA HIS A 38 -5.17 -3.16 6.35
C HIS A 38 -6.38 -3.88 5.77
N GLY A 39 -6.91 -3.38 4.65
CA GLY A 39 -8.01 -4.00 3.91
C GLY A 39 -7.64 -5.36 3.34
N SER A 40 -6.52 -5.44 2.61
CA SER A 40 -6.09 -6.68 1.94
C SER A 40 -5.80 -7.82 2.92
N LEU A 41 -5.13 -7.54 4.04
CA LEU A 41 -4.83 -8.56 5.06
C LEU A 41 -6.10 -9.17 5.68
N ARG A 42 -7.21 -8.43 5.76
CA ARG A 42 -8.48 -8.96 6.29
C ARG A 42 -9.10 -9.96 5.32
N LEU A 43 -9.08 -9.65 4.04
CA LEU A 43 -9.54 -10.56 3.00
C LEU A 43 -8.64 -11.80 2.90
N ILE A 44 -7.32 -11.65 3.04
CA ILE A 44 -6.38 -12.79 3.13
C ILE A 44 -6.70 -13.65 4.37
N LYS A 45 -6.92 -13.04 5.54
CA LYS A 45 -7.29 -13.76 6.76
C LYS A 45 -8.58 -14.56 6.56
N VAL A 46 -9.58 -14.00 5.90
CA VAL A 46 -10.85 -14.69 5.65
C VAL A 46 -10.70 -15.79 4.60
N ASN A 47 -10.16 -15.47 3.42
CA ASN A 47 -10.19 -16.36 2.27
C ASN A 47 -9.12 -17.46 2.34
N PHE A 48 -7.96 -17.19 2.94
CA PHE A 48 -6.83 -18.11 2.95
C PHE A 48 -6.59 -18.73 4.34
N LEU A 49 -6.68 -17.93 5.40
CA LEU A 49 -6.46 -18.42 6.77
C LEU A 49 -7.75 -18.87 7.46
N GLY A 50 -8.92 -18.42 7.01
CA GLY A 50 -10.21 -18.78 7.59
C GLY A 50 -10.49 -20.28 7.58
N PRO A 51 -10.15 -21.03 6.51
CA PRO A 51 -10.31 -22.49 6.52
C PRO A 51 -9.40 -23.21 7.53
N THR A 52 -8.24 -22.64 7.84
CA THR A 52 -7.25 -23.27 8.75
C THR A 52 -7.39 -22.80 10.19
N LYS A 53 -7.92 -21.58 10.39
CA LYS A 53 -8.20 -21.01 11.71
C LYS A 53 -9.65 -21.23 12.07
N LYS A 54 -9.92 -21.63 13.31
CA LYS A 54 -11.28 -21.80 13.84
C LYS A 54 -11.97 -20.46 14.13
N TYR A 55 -12.04 -19.56 13.15
CA TYR A 55 -12.82 -18.33 13.28
C TYR A 55 -14.31 -18.66 13.29
N SER A 56 -15.09 -17.90 14.08
CA SER A 56 -16.55 -17.98 13.99
C SER A 56 -17.03 -17.35 12.69
N GLN A 57 -18.23 -17.74 12.25
CA GLN A 57 -18.85 -17.13 11.07
C GLN A 57 -19.00 -15.61 11.23
N GLN A 58 -19.38 -15.15 12.42
CA GLN A 58 -19.48 -13.72 12.73
C GLN A 58 -18.14 -12.99 12.51
N THR A 59 -17.03 -13.54 13.00
CA THR A 59 -15.70 -12.94 12.80
C THR A 59 -15.32 -12.91 11.32
N ILE A 60 -15.66 -13.96 10.56
CA ILE A 60 -15.44 -14.00 9.11
C ILE A 60 -16.20 -12.87 8.41
N ASP A 61 -17.48 -12.68 8.75
CA ASP A 61 -18.35 -11.69 8.13
C ASP A 61 -17.89 -10.25 8.46
N GLU A 62 -17.50 -10.01 9.72
CA GLU A 62 -16.95 -8.71 10.18
C GLU A 62 -15.64 -8.37 9.45
N LEU A 63 -14.69 -9.31 9.41
CA LEU A 63 -13.41 -9.12 8.72
C LEU A 63 -13.61 -8.90 7.22
N ARG A 64 -14.51 -9.66 6.58
CA ARG A 64 -14.80 -9.51 5.15
C ARG A 64 -15.40 -8.13 4.87
N LYS A 65 -16.41 -7.72 5.64
CA LYS A 65 -17.06 -6.41 5.49
C LYS A 65 -16.08 -5.25 5.70
N GLU A 66 -15.27 -5.30 6.76
CA GLU A 66 -14.25 -4.27 7.02
C GLU A 66 -13.20 -4.25 5.90
N GLY A 67 -12.69 -5.42 5.52
CA GLY A 67 -11.69 -5.59 4.47
C GLY A 67 -12.16 -5.02 3.13
N ASP A 68 -13.35 -5.39 2.69
CA ASP A 68 -13.94 -4.92 1.43
C ASP A 68 -14.16 -3.40 1.43
N ASN A 69 -14.67 -2.84 2.53
CA ASN A 69 -14.92 -1.40 2.62
C ASN A 69 -13.63 -0.59 2.57
N VAL A 70 -12.62 -0.97 3.36
CA VAL A 70 -11.34 -0.27 3.40
C VAL A 70 -10.61 -0.42 2.07
N LEU A 71 -10.61 -1.63 1.49
CA LEU A 71 -9.89 -1.88 0.25
C LEU A 71 -10.53 -1.13 -0.93
N LYS A 72 -11.86 -1.11 -1.04
CA LYS A 72 -12.55 -0.32 -2.08
C LYS A 72 -12.21 1.17 -1.98
N SER A 73 -12.30 1.75 -0.79
CA SER A 73 -11.94 3.16 -0.58
C SER A 73 -10.46 3.44 -0.89
N SER A 74 -9.56 2.52 -0.51
CA SER A 74 -8.13 2.62 -0.78
C SER A 74 -7.84 2.59 -2.29
N MET A 75 -8.47 1.66 -3.01
CA MET A 75 -8.33 1.53 -4.47
C MET A 75 -8.85 2.76 -5.20
N SER A 76 -10.02 3.28 -4.82
CA SER A 76 -10.55 4.52 -5.42
C SER A 76 -9.61 5.71 -5.20
N PHE A 77 -9.01 5.81 -4.00
CA PHE A 77 -8.05 6.88 -3.71
C PHE A 77 -6.76 6.75 -4.53
N MET A 78 -6.24 5.53 -4.70
CA MET A 78 -5.08 5.28 -5.57
C MET A 78 -5.40 5.56 -7.04
N GLU A 79 -6.57 5.14 -7.52
CA GLU A 79 -7.03 5.43 -8.89
C GLU A 79 -7.07 6.94 -9.14
N GLU A 80 -7.62 7.71 -8.19
CA GLU A 80 -7.62 9.17 -8.31
C GLU A 80 -6.20 9.75 -8.36
N ALA A 81 -5.29 9.25 -7.53
CA ALA A 81 -3.91 9.70 -7.53
C ALA A 81 -3.18 9.37 -8.84
N LEU A 82 -3.34 8.14 -9.34
CA LEU A 82 -2.73 7.64 -10.57
C LEU A 82 -3.36 8.26 -11.83
N SER A 83 -4.60 8.73 -11.75
CA SER A 83 -5.21 9.50 -12.84
C SER A 83 -4.49 10.85 -13.10
N LYS A 84 -3.80 11.38 -12.08
CA LYS A 84 -3.09 12.66 -12.12
C LYS A 84 -1.59 12.52 -12.41
N SER A 85 -1.02 11.33 -12.21
CA SER A 85 0.40 11.08 -12.42
C SER A 85 0.67 9.59 -12.64
N ASN A 86 1.66 9.26 -13.46
CA ASN A 86 2.02 7.88 -13.76
C ASN A 86 2.49 7.08 -12.52
N TYR A 87 2.88 7.75 -11.42
CA TYR A 87 3.40 7.15 -10.20
C TYR A 87 2.87 7.85 -8.95
N LEU A 88 2.79 7.12 -7.84
CA LEU A 88 2.11 7.54 -6.61
C LEU A 88 2.71 8.81 -6.00
N ALA A 89 4.04 8.86 -5.86
CA ALA A 89 4.73 10.03 -5.28
C ALA A 89 4.76 11.25 -6.24
N GLY A 90 4.22 11.10 -7.44
CA GLY A 90 4.26 12.08 -8.51
C GLY A 90 5.60 12.09 -9.24
N GLY A 91 5.55 12.41 -10.53
CA GLY A 91 6.74 12.54 -11.39
C GLY A 91 6.74 11.54 -12.55
N ASN A 92 7.89 11.42 -13.22
CA ASN A 92 8.04 10.61 -14.44
C ASN A 92 8.69 9.24 -14.18
N GLN A 93 9.04 8.92 -12.92
CA GLN A 93 9.69 7.67 -12.54
C GLN A 93 9.09 7.14 -11.25
N PHE A 94 9.02 5.81 -11.14
CA PHE A 94 8.55 5.14 -9.92
C PHE A 94 9.54 5.29 -8.76
N SER A 95 9.03 5.11 -7.56
CA SER A 95 9.76 5.16 -6.30
C SER A 95 9.55 3.88 -5.49
N ILE A 96 10.15 3.81 -4.30
CA ILE A 96 9.87 2.70 -3.37
C ILE A 96 8.44 2.69 -2.84
N ALA A 97 7.68 3.79 -2.96
CA ALA A 97 6.26 3.79 -2.65
C ALA A 97 5.49 2.90 -3.63
N ASP A 98 5.73 3.06 -4.93
CA ASP A 98 5.10 2.26 -5.98
C ASP A 98 5.40 0.76 -5.80
N ILE A 99 6.65 0.41 -5.47
CA ILE A 99 7.02 -0.98 -5.16
C ILE A 99 6.26 -1.50 -3.95
N ALA A 100 6.18 -0.71 -2.86
CA ALA A 100 5.53 -1.15 -1.63
C ALA A 100 4.04 -1.45 -1.83
N LEU A 101 3.35 -0.60 -2.59
CA LEU A 101 1.91 -0.72 -2.82
C LEU A 101 1.58 -1.74 -3.91
N ALA A 102 2.42 -1.89 -4.95
CA ALA A 102 2.22 -2.90 -5.99
C ALA A 102 2.22 -4.34 -5.45
N CYS A 103 2.87 -4.61 -4.31
CA CYS A 103 2.84 -5.93 -3.66
C CYS A 103 1.53 -6.22 -2.90
N GLU A 104 0.60 -5.27 -2.82
CA GLU A 104 -0.65 -5.38 -2.04
C GLU A 104 -1.90 -5.36 -2.92
N VAL A 105 -1.73 -5.16 -4.22
CA VAL A 105 -2.75 -5.20 -5.28
C VAL A 105 -2.64 -6.55 -6.00
#